data_AF-C7S6P3-F1
#
_entry.id   AF-C7S6P3-F1
#
_cell.length_a   1.000
_cell.length_b   1.000
_cell.length_c   1.000
_cell.angle_alpha   90.00
_cell.angle_beta   90.00
_cell.angle_gamma   90.00
#
_symmetry.space_group_name_H-M   'P 1'
#
loop_
_entity.id
_entity.type
_entity.pdbx_description
1 polymer ?
#
loop_
_entity_poly.entity_id
_entity_poly.type
_entity_poly.pdbx_seq_one_letter_code
_entity_poly.pdbx_strand_id
1 'polypeptide(L)' 'SVDAMIPIGRGQRELIIGDRQTGKTAMAIDAIINQKGTGIKCVYVAIGQKASSVANVVRKLEENGAMAHT' A
#
# COMPACT_ATOMS: atom_id res chain seq x y z
N SER A 1 13.43 -5.52 1.88
CA SER A 1 13.75 -6.93 1.55
C SER A 1 13.03 -7.40 0.29
N VAL A 2 11.78 -6.99 0.04
CA VAL A 2 11.07 -7.28 -1.22
C VAL A 2 11.84 -6.77 -2.43
N ASP A 3 12.21 -5.48 -2.48
CA ASP A 3 12.90 -4.88 -3.64
C ASP A 3 14.25 -5.53 -4.00
N ALA A 4 14.88 -6.24 -3.05
CA ALA A 4 16.15 -6.92 -3.27
C ALA A 4 16.00 -8.35 -3.83
N MET A 5 14.87 -9.02 -3.54
CA MET A 5 14.63 -10.41 -3.95
C MET A 5 13.59 -10.53 -5.07
N ILE A 6 12.64 -9.59 -5.13
CA ILE A 6 11.52 -9.56 -6.08
C ILE A 6 11.30 -8.11 -6.50
N PRO A 7 12.06 -7.59 -7.49
CA PRO A 7 11.86 -6.23 -7.99
C PRO A 7 10.53 -6.12 -8.75
N ILE A 8 9.81 -5.01 -8.56
CA ILE A 8 8.54 -4.73 -9.23
C ILE A 8 8.72 -3.60 -10.25
N GLY A 9 8.45 -3.89 -11.53
CA GLY A 9 8.50 -2.92 -12.61
C GLY A 9 7.21 -2.10 -12.79
N ARG A 10 7.31 -0.96 -13.49
CA ARG A 10 6.12 -0.17 -13.88
C ARG A 10 5.30 -0.94 -14.91
N GLY A 11 3.99 -1.06 -14.67
CA GLY A 11 3.07 -1.82 -15.52
C GLY A 11 3.04 -3.33 -15.24
N GLN A 12 3.88 -3.84 -14.34
CA GLN A 12 3.84 -5.23 -13.86
C GLN A 12 2.63 -5.43 -12.92
N ARG A 13 2.11 -6.66 -12.90
CA ARG A 13 1.08 -7.10 -11.96
C ARG A 13 1.72 -8.10 -11.00
N GLU A 14 1.85 -7.71 -9.74
CA GLU A 14 2.47 -8.55 -8.71
C GLU A 14 1.42 -9.00 -7.68
N LEU A 15 1.33 -10.30 -7.43
CA LEU A 15 0.36 -10.88 -6.49
C LEU A 15 0.92 -10.89 -5.07
N ILE A 16 0.16 -10.30 -4.14
CA ILE A 16 0.43 -10.41 -2.70
C ILE A 16 -0.53 -11.44 -2.10
N ILE A 17 -0.02 -12.63 -1.75
CA ILE A 17 -0.81 -13.75 -1.20
C ILE A 17 -0.23 -14.24 0.13
N GLY A 18 -1.10 -14.76 1.01
CA GLY A 18 -0.73 -15.36 2.28
C GLY A 18 -1.88 -15.40 3.27
N ASP A 19 -1.69 -16.06 4.40
CA ASP A 19 -2.72 -16.28 5.42
C ASP A 19 -3.19 -14.99 6.10
N ARG A 20 -4.30 -15.07 6.84
CA ARG A 20 -4.82 -13.92 7.60
C ARG A 20 -3.72 -13.38 8.55
N GLN A 21 -3.66 -12.06 8.70
CA GLN A 21 -2.73 -11.36 9.61
C GLN A 21 -1.22 -11.50 9.29
N THR A 22 -0.83 -11.90 8.09
CA THR A 22 0.59 -11.97 7.66
C THR A 22 1.17 -10.66 7.12
N GLY A 23 0.55 -9.51 7.38
CA GLY A 23 1.09 -8.21 6.97
C GLY A 23 0.83 -7.77 5.52
N LYS A 24 0.00 -8.49 4.75
CA LYS A 24 -0.35 -8.13 3.35
C LYS A 24 -0.76 -6.66 3.17
N THR A 25 -1.64 -6.16 4.02
CA THR A 25 -2.11 -4.76 3.97
C THR A 25 -1.00 -3.78 4.35
N ALA A 26 -0.16 -4.12 5.33
CA ALA A 26 0.95 -3.27 5.75
C ALA A 26 1.93 -3.06 4.58
N MET A 27 2.32 -4.15 3.90
CA MET A 27 3.20 -4.09 2.74
C MET A 27 2.65 -3.23 1.61
N ALA A 28 1.35 -3.32 1.32
CA ALA A 28 0.71 -2.49 0.30
C ALA A 28 0.69 -1.00 0.69
N ILE A 29 0.44 -0.67 1.96
CA ILE A 29 0.45 0.71 2.45
C ILE A 29 1.86 1.30 2.42
N ASP A 30 2.86 0.54 2.87
CA ASP A 30 4.25 0.97 2.86
C ASP A 30 4.74 1.24 1.43
N ALA A 31 4.30 0.41 0.46
CA ALA A 31 4.59 0.65 -0.95
C ALA A 31 4.02 2.00 -1.43
N ILE A 32 2.81 2.37 -1.02
CA ILE A 32 2.19 3.66 -1.35
C ILE A 32 2.94 4.83 -0.71
N ILE A 33 3.31 4.70 0.57
CA ILE A 33 4.05 5.73 1.31
C ILE A 33 5.41 5.98 0.64
N ASN A 34 6.10 4.93 0.21
CA ASN A 34 7.40 5.02 -0.45
C ASN A 34 7.36 5.68 -1.84
N GLN A 35 6.18 5.85 -2.45
CA GLN A 35 6.04 6.59 -3.72
C GLN A 35 5.99 8.11 -3.54
N LYS A 36 6.11 8.62 -2.31
CA LYS A 36 6.14 10.06 -2.06
C LYS A 36 7.30 10.71 -2.83
N GLY A 37 6.97 11.68 -3.69
CA GLY A 37 7.96 12.42 -4.49
C GLY A 37 8.50 11.69 -5.73
N THR A 38 8.03 10.47 -6.03
CA THR A 38 8.48 9.71 -7.22
C THR A 38 7.67 10.03 -8.48
N GLY A 39 6.60 10.81 -8.35
CA GLY A 39 5.66 11.15 -9.42
C GLY A 39 4.63 10.05 -9.73
N ILE A 40 4.65 8.94 -8.99
CA ILE A 40 3.66 7.86 -9.14
C ILE A 40 2.41 8.21 -8.34
N LYS A 41 1.24 8.15 -8.99
CA LYS A 41 -0.07 8.22 -8.32
C LYS A 41 -0.49 6.84 -7.86
N CYS A 42 -0.92 6.74 -6.61
CA CYS A 42 -1.34 5.50 -5.99
C CYS A 42 -2.87 5.44 -5.92
N VAL A 43 -3.42 4.24 -5.83
CA VAL A 43 -4.86 4.02 -5.59
C VAL A 43 -4.98 2.81 -4.67
N TYR A 44 -5.70 2.97 -3.55
CA TYR A 44 -6.00 1.88 -2.62
C TYR A 44 -7.50 1.59 -2.59
N VAL A 45 -7.91 0.39 -3.01
CA VAL A 45 -9.31 -0.03 -3.05
C VAL A 45 -9.59 -1.05 -1.96
N ALA A 46 -10.37 -0.66 -0.95
CA ALA A 46 -10.77 -1.53 0.15
C ALA A 46 -12.09 -2.25 -0.15
N ILE A 47 -12.05 -3.56 -0.39
CA ILE A 47 -13.24 -4.38 -0.71
C ILE A 47 -13.62 -5.21 0.52
N GLY A 48 -14.86 -5.05 1.00
CA GLY A 48 -15.43 -5.82 2.11
C GLY A 48 -14.69 -5.66 3.45
N GLN A 49 -13.94 -4.57 3.64
CA GLN A 49 -13.19 -4.30 4.86
C GLN A 49 -14.05 -3.59 5.91
N LYS A 50 -13.71 -3.80 7.19
CA LYS A 50 -14.34 -3.04 8.29
C LYS A 50 -14.06 -1.55 8.13
N ALA A 51 -15.07 -0.72 8.37
CA ALA A 51 -14.94 0.74 8.29
C ALA A 51 -13.81 1.27 9.20
N SER A 52 -13.65 0.73 10.41
CA SER A 52 -12.56 1.09 11.32
C SER A 52 -11.18 0.74 10.79
N SER A 53 -11.04 -0.37 10.05
CA SER A 53 -9.79 -0.72 9.38
C SER A 53 -9.45 0.27 8.28
N VAL A 54 -10.44 0.68 7.48
CA VAL A 54 -10.26 1.69 6.43
C VAL A 54 -9.88 3.05 7.02
N ALA A 55 -10.58 3.49 8.07
CA ALA A 55 -10.25 4.74 8.77
C ALA A 55 -8.81 4.75 9.30
N ASN A 56 -8.33 3.63 9.86
CA ASN A 56 -6.94 3.50 10.29
C ASN A 56 -5.94 3.56 9.13
N VAL A 57 -6.30 3.03 7.95
CA VAL A 57 -5.45 3.12 6.74
C VAL A 57 -5.35 4.57 6.28
N VAL A 58 -6.49 5.26 6.15
CA VAL A 58 -6.54 6.68 5.76
C VAL A 58 -5.69 7.51 6.72
N ARG A 59 -5.88 7.36 8.03
CA ARG A 59 -5.09 8.07 9.04
C ARG A 59 -3.58 7.85 8.87
N LYS A 60 -3.15 6.59 8.65
CA LYS A 60 -1.73 6.29 8.42
C LYS A 60 -1.19 6.96 7.15
N LEU A 61 -1.97 6.98 6.08
CA LEU A 61 -1.58 7.66 4.85
C LEU A 61 -1.50 9.18 5.06
N GLU A 62 -2.39 9.78 5.86
CA GLU A 62 -2.34 11.21 6.21
C GLU A 62 -1.11 11.55 7.06
N GLU A 63 -0.85 10.77 8.11
CA GLU A 63 0.30 10.95 9.02
C GLU A 63 1.64 10.92 8.26
N ASN A 64 1.74 10.10 7.21
CA ASN A 64 2.95 10.01 6.37
C ASN A 64 2.94 10.99 5.17
N GLY A 65 1.87 11.78 5.01
CA GLY A 65 1.69 12.73 3.92
C GLY A 65 1.55 12.07 2.55
N ALA A 66 0.97 10.87 2.50
CA ALA A 66 0.74 10.08 1.30
C ALA A 66 -0.67 10.25 0.70
N MET A 67 -1.62 10.82 1.44
CA MET A 67 -2.97 11.09 0.91
C MET A 67 -3.02 12.09 -0.24
N ALA A 68 -2.01 12.94 -0.41
CA ALA A 68 -1.99 13.90 -1.51
C ALA A 68 -1.72 13.25 -2.89
N HIS A 69 -1.20 12.02 -2.91
CA HIS A 69 -0.87 11.28 -4.12
C HIS A 69 -1.57 9.92 -4.23
N THR A 70 -2.51 9.64 -3.32
CA THR A 70 -3.30 8.41 -3.25
C THR A 70 -4.78 8.73 -3.34
#